data_AF-A0AAU6VLI1-F1
#
_entry.id   AF-A0AAU6VLI1-F1
#
_cell.length_a   1.000
_cell.length_b   1.000
_cell.length_c   1.000
_cell.angle_alpha   90.00
_cell.angle_beta   90.00
_cell.angle_gamma   90.00
#
_symmetry.space_group_name_H-M   'P 1'
#
loop_
_entity.id
_entity.type
_entity.pdbx_description
1 polymer ?
#
loop_
_entity_poly.entity_id
_entity_poly.type
_entity_poly.pdbx_seq_one_letter_code
_entity_poly.pdbx_strand_id
1 'polypeptide(L)' 'MLAKRDKVKSTAFSDFVRHASSREKKKFFDKIVKETIQEQKEMIAKANSDGCLS' A
#
# COMPACT_ATOMS: atom_id res chain seq x y z
N MET A 1 22.95 27.15 20.27
CA MET A 1 21.47 27.07 20.17
C MET A 1 21.14 26.02 19.11
N LEU A 2 20.43 24.93 19.45
CA LEU A 2 19.88 24.05 18.41
C LEU A 2 18.79 24.83 17.67
N ALA A 3 18.98 25.09 16.37
CA ALA A 3 17.95 25.65 15.52
C ALA A 3 16.65 24.83 15.70
N LYS A 4 15.53 25.50 15.97
CA LYS A 4 14.22 24.84 16.04
C LYS A 4 13.97 24.19 14.68
N ARG A 5 13.97 22.86 14.64
CA ARG A 5 13.64 22.11 13.42
C ARG A 5 12.20 22.43 13.04
N ASP A 6 11.97 22.78 11.78
CA ASP A 6 10.62 22.95 11.26
C ASP A 6 9.84 21.66 11.45
N LYS A 7 8.68 21.77 12.10
CA LYS A 7 7.78 20.63 12.26
C LYS A 7 7.13 20.35 10.92
N VAL A 8 7.53 19.24 10.30
CA VAL A 8 6.87 18.72 9.10
C VAL A 8 5.40 18.46 9.44
N LYS A 9 4.49 19.05 8.64
CA LYS A 9 3.05 18.83 8.81
C LYS A 9 2.74 17.36 8.64
N SER A 10 1.88 16.83 9.52
CA SER A 10 1.34 15.50 9.34
C SER A 10 0.51 15.40 8.05
N THR A 11 0.70 14.29 7.35
CA THR A 11 -0.21 13.79 6.31
C THR A 11 -1.05 12.64 6.87
N ALA A 12 -2.18 12.34 6.21
CA ALA A 12 -3.02 11.19 6.55
C ALA A 12 -2.21 9.87 6.60
N PHE A 13 -1.25 9.70 5.69
CA PHE A 13 -0.33 8.55 5.73
C PHE A 13 0.54 8.57 6.98
N SER A 14 1.19 9.70 7.29
CA SER A 14 2.06 9.79 8.46
C SER A 14 1.28 9.64 9.77
N ASP A 15 0.04 10.14 9.83
CA ASP A 15 -0.83 9.99 11.00
C ASP A 15 -1.29 8.56 11.17
N PHE A 16 -1.65 7.88 10.08
CA PHE A 16 -1.93 6.45 10.10
C PHE A 16 -0.71 5.65 10.60
N VAL A 17 0.49 5.93 10.08
CA VAL A 17 1.70 5.22 10.50
C VAL A 17 2.03 5.48 11.98
N ARG A 18 1.83 6.71 12.48
CA ARG A 18 2.14 7.05 13.88
C ARG A 18 1.07 6.60 14.87
N HIS A 19 -0.20 6.70 14.51
CA HIS A 19 -1.31 6.61 15.47
C HIS A 19 -2.21 5.38 15.30
N ALA A 20 -2.22 4.72 14.13
CA ALA A 20 -3.03 3.52 13.97
C ALA A 20 -2.49 2.36 14.80
N SER A 21 -3.42 1.58 15.37
CA SER A 21 -3.09 0.37 16.12
C SER A 21 -2.47 -0.70 15.21
N SER A 22 -1.72 -1.63 15.80
CA SER A 22 -1.16 -2.77 15.07
C SER A 22 -2.24 -3.59 14.36
N ARG A 23 -3.44 -3.69 14.95
CA ARG A 23 -4.58 -4.40 14.36
C ARG A 23 -5.11 -3.71 13.11
N GLU A 24 -5.23 -2.38 13.15
CA GLU A 24 -5.68 -1.58 11.99
C GLU A 24 -4.66 -1.61 10.87
N LYS A 25 -3.37 -1.48 11.21
CA LYS A 25 -2.27 -1.62 10.24
C LYS A 25 -2.31 -2.97 9.56
N LYS A 26 -2.41 -4.06 10.34
CA LYS A 26 -2.52 -5.41 9.79
C LYS A 26 -3.71 -5.54 8.84
N LYS A 27 -4.91 -5.10 9.26
CA LYS A 27 -6.11 -5.16 8.43
C LYS A 27 -5.95 -4.38 7.11
N PHE A 28 -5.32 -3.22 7.16
CA PHE A 28 -5.05 -2.40 5.98
C PHE A 28 -4.09 -3.11 5.02
N PHE A 29 -2.93 -3.56 5.50
CA PHE A 29 -1.95 -4.25 4.64
C PHE A 29 -2.48 -5.58 4.10
N ASP A 30 -3.18 -6.37 4.91
CA ASP A 30 -3.81 -7.63 4.47
C ASP A 30 -4.81 -7.39 3.33
N LYS A 31 -5.51 -6.25 3.34
CA LYS A 31 -6.43 -5.86 2.26
C LYS A 31 -5.65 -5.54 0.97
N ILE A 32 -4.63 -4.68 1.06
CA ILE A 32 -3.81 -4.29 -0.10
C ILE A 32 -3.18 -5.52 -0.75
N VAL A 33 -2.62 -6.44 0.04
CA VAL A 33 -2.01 -7.68 -0.48
C VAL A 33 -3.01 -8.50 -1.29
N LYS A 34 -4.25 -8.66 -0.79
CA LYS A 34 -5.29 -9.42 -1.49
C LYS A 34 -5.70 -8.75 -2.80
N GLU A 35 -5.88 -7.43 -2.78
CA GLU A 35 -6.25 -6.65 -3.98
C GLU A 35 -5.15 -6.74 -5.04
N THR A 36 -3.89 -6.54 -4.66
CA THR A 36 -2.76 -6.63 -5.60
C THR A 36 -2.60 -8.04 -6.18
N ILE A 37 -2.77 -9.10 -5.38
CA ILE A 37 -2.72 -10.48 -5.89
C ILE A 37 -3.82 -10.71 -6.93
N GLN A 38 -5.02 -10.16 -6.69
CA GLN A 38 -6.13 -10.30 -7.61
C GLN A 38 -5.85 -9.59 -8.94
N GLU A 39 -5.38 -8.33 -8.89
CA GLU A 39 -4.99 -7.57 -10.08
C GLU A 39 -3.90 -8.27 -10.89
N GLN A 40 -2.89 -8.84 -10.21
CA GLN A 40 -1.82 -9.58 -10.88
C GLN A 40 -2.34 -10.85 -11.57
N LYS A 41 -3.26 -11.58 -10.94
CA LYS A 41 -3.89 -12.76 -11.56
C LYS A 41 -4.67 -12.38 -12.81
N GLU A 42 -5.42 -11.28 -12.76
CA GLU A 42 -6.19 -10.78 -13.91
C GLU A 42 -5.27 -10.35 -15.05
N MET A 43 -4.16 -9.68 -14.73
CA MET A 43 -3.15 -9.29 -15.72
C MET A 43 -2.52 -10.50 -16.39
N ILE A 44 -2.13 -11.53 -15.62
CA ILE A 44 -1.57 -12.77 -16.17
C ILE A 44 -2.61 -13.51 -17.02
N ALA A 45 -3.86 -13.60 -16.57
CA ALA A 45 -4.95 -14.24 -17.31
C ALA A 45 -5.17 -13.54 -18.66
N LYS A 46 -5.17 -12.21 -18.67
CA LYS A 46 -5.26 -11.41 -19.90
C LYS A 46 -4.06 -11.64 -20.83
N ALA A 47 -2.84 -11.64 -20.29
CA ALA A 47 -1.64 -11.91 -21.09
C ALA A 47 -1.67 -13.30 -21.74
N ASN A 48 -2.20 -14.30 -21.03
CA ASN A 48 -2.37 -15.67 -21.54
C ASN A 48 -3.51 -15.79 -22.56
N SER A 49 -4.61 -15.03 -22.42
CA SER A 49 -5.70 -15.03 -23.40
C SER A 49 -5.34 -14.31 -24.70
N ASP A 50 -4.50 -13.29 -24.61
CA ASP A 50 -4.15 -12.41 -25.73
C ASP A 50 -3.00 -12.97 -26.60
N GLY A 51 -2.61 -14.23 -26.40
CA GLY A 51 -1.70 -14.97 -27.30
C GLY A 51 -0.26 -14.45 -27.37
N CYS A 52 0.17 -13.60 -26.43
CA CYS A 52 1.52 -13.03 -26.46
C CYS A 52 2.63 -14.04 -26.06
N LEU A 53 2.26 -15.25 -25.63
CA LEU A 53 3.18 -16.34 -25.25
C LEU A 53 3.02 -17.62 -26.09
N SER A 54 2.30 -17.56 -27.22
CA SER A 54 2.23 -18.65 -28.21
C SER A 54 3.17 -18.40 -29.38
#